data_AF-A0A959VP43-F1
#
_entry.id   AF-A0A959VP43-F1
#
_cell.length_a   1.000
_cell.length_b   1.000
_cell.length_c   1.000
_cell.angle_alpha   90.00
_cell.angle_beta   90.00
_cell.angle_gamma   90.00
#
_symmetry.space_group_name_H-M   'P 1'
#
loop_
_entity.id
_entity.type
_entity.pdbx_description
1 polymer ?
#
loop_
_entity_poly.entity_id
_entity_poly.type
_entity_poly.pdbx_seq_one_letter_code
_entity_poly.pdbx_strand_id
1 'polypeptide(L)'
;ACGIIAETFETAITWDRFEDFHRNVIEATRRAVAEVTGAPPEGEGAPRVSCRLTHVYPDGAAPYFTILAPAKRGSEVTQWDEVKQAASQAIIAGGGTITHHHAVGRDHRPWYDQQRPDQFAAALTAAKSAVDPDHMLNPGVLID
;
A
#
# COMPACT_ATOMS: atom_id res chain seq x y z
N ALA A 1 -24.51 6.55 -14.60
CA ALA A 1 -23.60 5.45 -14.19
C ALA A 1 -22.82 5.91 -12.96
N CYS A 2 -22.72 5.07 -11.93
CA CYS A 2 -21.81 5.33 -10.80
C CYS A 2 -20.43 4.76 -11.15
N GLY A 3 -19.37 5.54 -10.95
CA GLY A 3 -18.00 5.04 -11.04
C GLY A 3 -17.63 4.30 -9.75
N ILE A 4 -16.78 3.28 -9.86
CA ILE A 4 -16.26 2.52 -8.73
C ILE A 4 -14.73 2.53 -8.79
N ILE A 5 -14.09 2.93 -7.69
CA ILE A 5 -12.67 2.66 -7.45
C ILE A 5 -12.56 1.20 -7.07
N ALA A 6 -11.79 0.43 -7.83
CA ALA A 6 -11.52 -0.98 -7.59
C ALA A 6 -10.02 -1.17 -7.56
N GLU A 7 -9.47 -1.25 -6.35
CA GLU A 7 -8.03 -1.26 -6.13
C GLU A 7 -7.59 -2.28 -5.09
N THR A 8 -6.30 -2.55 -5.09
CA THR A 8 -5.71 -3.57 -4.21
C THR A 8 -4.42 -3.08 -3.57
N PHE A 9 -4.13 -3.62 -2.39
CA PHE A 9 -2.82 -3.45 -1.75
C PHE A 9 -2.49 -4.69 -0.93
N GLU A 10 -1.22 -4.84 -0.61
CA GLU A 10 -0.69 -6.08 -0.06
C GLU A 10 0.55 -5.80 0.79
N THR A 11 0.85 -6.73 1.67
CA THR A 11 1.90 -6.61 2.69
C THR A 11 2.28 -8.02 3.16
N ALA A 12 3.32 -8.13 3.97
CA ALA A 12 3.64 -9.32 4.75
C ALA A 12 3.83 -8.96 6.23
N ILE A 13 3.43 -9.87 7.11
CA ILE A 13 3.54 -9.72 8.57
C ILE A 13 3.72 -11.10 9.23
N THR A 14 4.38 -11.13 10.39
CA THR A 14 4.58 -12.35 11.18
C THR A 14 3.32 -12.78 11.93
N TRP A 15 3.21 -14.08 12.23
CA TRP A 15 2.01 -14.65 12.85
C TRP A 15 1.67 -14.07 14.22
N ASP A 16 2.69 -13.78 15.04
CA ASP A 16 2.54 -13.24 16.39
C ASP A 16 1.86 -11.86 16.41
N ARG A 17 1.86 -11.14 15.28
CA ARG A 17 1.28 -9.80 15.13
C ARG A 17 0.07 -9.76 14.20
N PHE A 18 -0.20 -10.84 13.48
CA PHE A 18 -1.14 -10.85 12.36
C PHE A 18 -2.56 -10.41 12.74
N GLU A 19 -3.10 -10.89 13.86
CA GLU A 19 -4.49 -10.62 14.22
C GLU A 19 -4.75 -9.14 14.48
N ASP A 20 -3.92 -8.51 15.32
CA ASP A 20 -4.00 -7.10 15.64
C ASP A 20 -3.68 -6.24 14.41
N PHE A 21 -2.66 -6.63 13.64
CA PHE A 21 -2.30 -5.98 12.40
C PHE A 21 -3.48 -5.94 11.41
N HIS A 22 -4.08 -7.10 11.14
CA HIS A 22 -5.19 -7.23 10.19
C HIS A 22 -6.38 -6.39 10.62
N ARG A 23 -6.76 -6.44 11.91
CA ARG A 23 -7.87 -5.63 12.44
C ARG A 23 -7.60 -4.13 12.25
N ASN A 24 -6.43 -3.66 12.66
CA ASN A 24 -6.08 -2.24 12.59
C ASN A 24 -6.00 -1.72 11.14
N VAL A 25 -5.43 -2.50 10.21
CA VAL A 25 -5.35 -2.13 8.80
C VAL A 25 -6.74 -2.09 8.16
N ILE A 26 -7.59 -3.09 8.43
CA ILE A 26 -8.97 -3.10 7.92
C ILE A 26 -9.75 -1.87 8.43
N GLU A 27 -9.68 -1.58 9.72
CA GLU A 27 -10.41 -0.45 10.32
C GLU A 27 -9.90 0.89 9.78
N ALA A 28 -8.57 1.08 9.72
CA ALA A 28 -7.97 2.30 9.19
C ALA A 28 -8.37 2.53 7.73
N THR A 29 -8.27 1.50 6.89
CA THR A 29 -8.63 1.58 5.47
C THR A 29 -10.13 1.83 5.29
N ARG A 30 -11.01 1.14 6.04
CA ARG A 30 -12.48 1.35 5.97
C ARG A 30 -12.87 2.78 6.33
N ARG A 31 -12.28 3.32 7.40
CA ARG A 31 -12.52 4.70 7.82
C ARG A 31 -12.04 5.68 6.75
N ALA A 32 -10.81 5.51 6.26
CA ALA A 32 -10.23 6.39 5.25
C ALA A 32 -11.06 6.39 3.96
N VAL A 33 -11.45 5.21 3.45
CA VAL A 33 -12.23 5.15 2.22
C VAL A 33 -13.62 5.76 2.39
N ALA A 34 -14.31 5.54 3.51
CA ALA A 34 -15.61 6.15 3.77
C ALA A 34 -15.52 7.68 3.82
N GLU A 35 -14.52 8.22 4.52
CA GLU A 35 -14.27 9.66 4.64
C GLU A 35 -13.95 10.29 3.28
N VAL A 36 -12.97 9.75 2.56
CA VAL A 36 -12.52 10.27 1.25
C VAL A 36 -13.62 10.19 0.20
N THR A 37 -14.42 9.12 0.18
CA THR A 37 -15.54 8.99 -0.76
C THR A 37 -16.80 9.71 -0.31
N GLY A 38 -16.89 10.17 0.94
CA GLY A 38 -18.12 10.69 1.54
C GLY A 38 -19.26 9.67 1.59
N ALA A 39 -18.90 8.38 1.63
CA ALA A 39 -19.85 7.28 1.66
C ALA A 39 -20.21 6.94 3.11
N PRO A 40 -21.38 6.33 3.37
CA PRO A 40 -21.68 5.86 4.71
C PRO A 40 -20.63 4.83 5.15
N PRO A 41 -20.28 4.77 6.46
CA PRO A 41 -19.28 3.83 6.96
C PRO A 41 -19.77 2.38 6.91
N GLU A 42 -21.09 2.16 6.95
CA GLU A 42 -21.72 0.84 6.93
C GLU A 42 -23.04 0.87 6.14
N GLY A 43 -23.53 -0.32 5.78
CA GLY A 43 -24.81 -0.47 5.09
C GLY A 43 -24.73 -0.29 3.57
N GLU A 44 -25.87 0.10 2.98
CA GLU A 44 -25.98 0.29 1.53
C GLU A 44 -25.16 1.51 1.08
N GLY A 45 -24.38 1.35 0.01
CA GLY A 45 -23.49 2.40 -0.51
C GLY A 45 -22.16 2.52 0.24
N ALA A 46 -21.95 1.78 1.32
CA ALA A 46 -20.68 1.78 2.04
C ALA A 46 -19.56 1.10 1.22
N PRO A 47 -18.31 1.59 1.28
CA PRO A 47 -17.18 0.94 0.64
C PRO A 47 -16.96 -0.47 1.18
N ARG A 48 -16.44 -1.35 0.34
CA ARG A 48 -16.07 -2.72 0.72
C ARG A 48 -14.56 -2.82 0.82
N VAL A 49 -14.08 -3.24 1.98
CA VAL A 49 -12.68 -3.63 2.20
C VAL A 49 -12.68 -5.09 2.65
N SER A 50 -12.11 -5.96 1.83
CA SER A 50 -11.92 -7.37 2.12
C SER A 50 -10.44 -7.71 2.15
N CYS A 51 -10.10 -8.82 2.80
CA CYS A 51 -8.73 -9.35 2.86
C CYS A 51 -8.77 -10.86 2.59
N ARG A 52 -7.78 -11.34 1.83
CA ARG A 52 -7.49 -12.77 1.67
C ARG A 52 -6.01 -13.00 1.93
N LEU A 53 -5.66 -14.19 2.42
CA LEU A 53 -4.25 -14.61 2.47
C LEU A 53 -3.88 -15.22 1.13
N THR A 54 -2.90 -14.63 0.45
CA THR A 54 -2.41 -15.15 -0.84
C THR A 54 -1.26 -16.11 -0.67
N HIS A 55 -0.44 -15.88 0.36
CA HIS A 55 0.70 -16.72 0.72
C HIS A 55 0.74 -16.91 2.24
N VAL A 56 1.25 -18.07 2.63
CA VAL A 56 1.41 -18.53 4.01
C VAL A 56 2.84 -19.04 4.11
N TYR A 57 3.55 -18.57 5.12
CA TYR A 57 4.94 -18.92 5.44
C TYR A 57 5.00 -19.50 6.86
N PRO A 58 6.08 -20.22 7.23
CA PRO A 58 6.23 -20.73 8.59
C PRO A 58 6.15 -19.66 9.68
N ASP A 59 6.61 -18.44 9.37
CA ASP A 59 6.74 -17.30 10.28
C ASP A 59 5.70 -16.20 10.06
N GLY A 60 4.94 -16.21 8.96
CA GLY A 60 3.93 -15.19 8.69
C GLY A 60 3.03 -15.45 7.48
N ALA A 61 2.35 -14.41 7.03
CA ALA A 61 1.46 -14.45 5.87
C ALA A 61 1.57 -13.19 5.01
N ALA A 62 1.08 -13.31 3.77
CA ALA A 62 0.89 -12.18 2.87
C ALA A 62 -0.61 -11.86 2.71
N PRO A 63 -1.19 -11.01 3.60
CA PRO A 63 -2.54 -10.51 3.42
C PRO A 63 -2.64 -9.58 2.21
N TYR A 64 -3.72 -9.77 1.45
CA TYR A 64 -4.02 -9.07 0.22
C TYR A 64 -5.41 -8.45 0.33
N PHE A 65 -5.45 -7.13 0.28
CA PHE A 65 -6.64 -6.34 0.50
C PHE A 65 -7.24 -5.92 -0.84
N THR A 66 -8.56 -5.89 -0.89
CA THR A 66 -9.32 -5.39 -2.04
C THR A 66 -10.31 -4.34 -1.57
N ILE A 67 -10.29 -3.19 -2.26
CA ILE A 67 -11.16 -2.05 -2.00
C ILE A 67 -12.11 -1.89 -3.18
N LEU A 68 -13.40 -1.81 -2.90
CA LEU A 68 -14.42 -1.37 -3.85
C LEU A 68 -15.15 -0.18 -3.23
N ALA A 69 -15.08 0.99 -3.86
CA ALA A 69 -15.65 2.22 -3.29
C ALA A 69 -16.26 3.13 -4.36
N PRO A 70 -17.26 3.97 -4.00
CA PRO A 70 -17.80 4.95 -4.93
C PRO A 70 -16.73 5.95 -5.41
N ALA A 71 -16.64 6.14 -6.72
CA ALA A 71 -15.74 7.11 -7.33
C ALA A 71 -16.43 8.47 -7.49
N LYS A 72 -15.75 9.55 -7.12
CA LYS A 72 -16.10 10.93 -7.45
C LYS A 72 -15.44 11.27 -8.78
N ARG A 73 -16.27 11.52 -9.80
CA ARG A 73 -15.79 11.80 -11.16
C ARG A 73 -14.85 13.00 -11.16
N GLY A 74 -13.66 12.82 -11.74
CA GLY A 74 -12.62 13.84 -11.83
C GLY A 74 -11.70 13.94 -10.61
N SER A 75 -11.90 13.10 -9.60
CA SER A 75 -11.06 13.03 -8.39
C SER A 75 -10.59 11.61 -8.10
N GLU A 76 -10.75 10.66 -9.03
CA GLU A 76 -10.55 9.23 -8.79
C GLU A 76 -9.13 8.91 -8.31
N VAL A 77 -8.12 9.54 -8.93
CA VAL A 77 -6.70 9.37 -8.57
C VAL A 77 -6.44 9.94 -7.18
N THR A 78 -6.85 11.19 -6.91
CA THR A 78 -6.66 11.82 -5.60
C THR A 78 -7.38 11.07 -4.49
N GLN A 79 -8.59 10.57 -4.74
CA GLN A 79 -9.31 9.72 -3.80
C GLN A 79 -8.51 8.45 -3.48
N TRP A 80 -7.94 7.83 -4.51
CA TRP A 80 -7.12 6.66 -4.29
C TRP A 80 -5.83 6.99 -3.52
N ASP A 81 -5.14 8.07 -3.87
CA ASP A 81 -3.91 8.49 -3.21
C ASP A 81 -4.12 8.71 -1.70
N GLU A 82 -5.21 9.38 -1.30
CA GLU A 82 -5.55 9.61 0.11
C GLU A 82 -5.85 8.29 0.87
N VAL A 83 -6.62 7.39 0.24
CA VAL A 83 -6.94 6.07 0.82
C VAL A 83 -5.69 5.21 0.92
N LYS A 84 -4.87 5.18 -0.13
CA LYS A 84 -3.61 4.45 -0.19
C LYS A 84 -2.63 4.97 0.85
N GLN A 85 -2.55 6.29 1.04
CA GLN A 85 -1.72 6.89 2.06
C GLN A 85 -2.12 6.41 3.46
N ALA A 86 -3.41 6.43 3.79
CA ALA A 86 -3.91 5.96 5.08
C ALA A 86 -3.65 4.45 5.29
N ALA A 87 -3.90 3.63 4.27
CA ALA A 87 -3.65 2.19 4.32
C ALA A 87 -2.15 1.88 4.52
N SER A 88 -1.28 2.51 3.73
CA SER A 88 0.17 2.34 3.83
C SER A 88 0.73 2.79 5.18
N GLN A 89 0.22 3.88 5.76
CA GLN A 89 0.61 4.30 7.10
C GLN A 89 0.19 3.29 8.17
N ALA A 90 -1.03 2.74 8.07
CA ALA A 90 -1.49 1.68 8.98
C ALA A 90 -0.62 0.41 8.87
N ILE A 91 -0.20 0.05 7.65
CA ILE A 91 0.72 -1.07 7.40
C ILE A 91 2.07 -0.84 8.09
N ILE A 92 2.72 0.30 7.82
CA ILE A 92 4.04 0.59 8.40
C ILE A 92 3.97 0.68 9.93
N ALA A 93 2.98 1.39 10.48
CA ALA A 93 2.80 1.51 11.93
C ALA A 93 2.49 0.16 12.59
N GLY A 94 1.74 -0.70 11.88
CA GLY A 94 1.48 -2.08 12.29
C GLY A 94 2.67 -3.02 12.13
N GLY A 95 3.76 -2.57 11.50
CA GLY A 95 5.01 -3.30 11.27
C GLY A 95 4.97 -4.32 10.14
N GLY A 96 4.02 -4.19 9.21
CA GLY A 96 4.01 -4.96 7.98
C GLY A 96 4.99 -4.37 6.95
N THR A 97 5.40 -5.17 5.97
CA THR A 97 6.19 -4.67 4.83
C THR A 97 5.32 -3.78 3.94
N ILE A 98 5.84 -2.69 3.36
CA ILE A 98 5.02 -1.82 2.49
C ILE A 98 4.49 -2.56 1.25
N THR A 99 5.23 -3.57 0.81
CA THR A 99 4.88 -4.47 -0.28
C THR A 99 5.41 -5.86 0.05
N HIS A 100 4.72 -6.90 -0.40
CA HIS A 100 5.25 -8.25 -0.48
C HIS A 100 5.63 -8.62 -1.92
N HIS A 101 4.84 -8.20 -2.93
CA HIS A 101 5.13 -8.53 -4.33
C HIS A 101 4.74 -7.47 -5.38
N HIS A 102 4.01 -6.41 -5.03
CA HIS A 102 3.72 -5.32 -5.99
C HIS A 102 4.95 -4.45 -6.31
N ALA A 103 6.02 -4.59 -5.54
CA ALA A 103 7.25 -3.79 -5.60
C ALA A 103 7.04 -2.33 -5.18
N VAL A 104 8.13 -1.56 -5.16
CA VAL A 104 8.14 -0.22 -4.57
C VAL A 104 7.56 0.82 -5.53
N GLY A 105 8.17 0.97 -6.72
CA GLY A 105 7.78 2.00 -7.67
C GLY A 105 7.87 3.41 -7.07
N ARG A 106 7.14 4.37 -7.66
CA ARG A 106 6.96 5.71 -7.07
C ARG A 106 5.86 5.70 -6.00
N ASP A 107 4.89 4.81 -6.17
CA ASP A 107 3.70 4.70 -5.31
C ASP A 107 4.07 4.36 -3.85
N HIS A 108 4.94 3.37 -3.63
CA HIS A 108 5.32 2.96 -2.27
C HIS A 108 6.62 3.60 -1.76
N ARG A 109 7.32 4.42 -2.58
CA ARG A 109 8.64 4.97 -2.26
C ARG A 109 8.71 5.68 -0.90
N PRO A 110 7.73 6.55 -0.52
CA PRO A 110 7.81 7.28 0.75
C PRO A 110 7.86 6.38 1.99
N TRP A 111 7.27 5.18 1.92
CA TRP A 111 7.27 4.22 3.02
C TRP A 111 8.41 3.21 2.91
N TYR A 112 8.80 2.84 1.69
CA TYR A 112 10.02 2.05 1.48
C TYR A 112 11.25 2.75 2.06
N ASP A 113 11.38 4.07 1.86
CA ASP A 113 12.51 4.83 2.41
C ASP A 113 12.54 4.82 3.95
N GLN A 114 11.40 4.61 4.62
CA GLN A 114 11.34 4.43 6.07
C GLN A 114 11.75 3.02 6.51
N GLN A 115 11.55 2.01 5.67
CA GLN A 115 11.86 0.60 5.98
C GLN A 115 13.28 0.20 5.56
N ARG A 116 13.82 0.82 4.50
CA ARG A 116 15.12 0.49 3.93
C ARG A 116 16.24 1.16 4.75
N PRO A 117 17.25 0.40 5.22
CA PRO A 117 18.45 0.98 5.82
C PRO A 117 19.30 1.78 4.83
N ASP A 118 19.96 2.84 5.31
CA ASP A 118 20.80 3.72 4.48
C ASP A 118 21.92 2.99 3.74
N GLN A 119 22.50 1.94 4.33
CA GLN A 119 23.55 1.16 3.67
C GLN A 119 23.02 0.42 2.43
N PHE A 120 21.77 -0.06 2.48
CA PHE A 120 21.11 -0.65 1.32
C PHE A 120 20.81 0.41 0.26
N ALA A 121 20.48 1.64 0.67
CA ALA A 121 20.33 2.76 -0.25
C ALA A 121 21.62 3.02 -1.03
N ALA A 122 22.74 3.17 -0.31
CA ALA A 122 24.04 3.42 -0.90
C ALA A 122 24.48 2.30 -1.86
N ALA A 123 24.25 1.03 -1.49
CA ALA A 123 24.58 -0.11 -2.33
C ALA A 123 23.78 -0.11 -3.64
N LEU A 124 22.46 0.15 -3.58
CA LEU A 124 21.61 0.23 -4.76
C LEU A 124 22.00 1.42 -5.66
N THR A 125 22.33 2.57 -5.08
CA THR A 125 22.78 3.75 -5.84
C THR A 125 24.09 3.48 -6.55
N ALA A 126 25.08 2.88 -5.87
CA ALA A 126 26.34 2.51 -6.48
C ALA A 126 26.14 1.52 -7.64
N ALA A 127 25.28 0.52 -7.47
CA ALA A 127 24.94 -0.42 -8.54
C ALA A 127 24.29 0.29 -9.74
N LYS A 128 23.32 1.18 -9.50
CA LYS A 128 22.65 1.97 -10.54
C LYS A 128 23.65 2.83 -11.33
N SER A 129 24.52 3.58 -10.65
CA SER A 129 25.53 4.41 -11.31
C SER A 129 26.55 3.61 -12.11
N ALA A 130 26.85 2.37 -11.69
CA ALA A 130 27.78 1.50 -12.42
C ALA A 130 27.18 0.93 -13.72
N VAL A 131 25.88 0.63 -13.73
CA VAL A 131 25.21 -0.02 -14.87
C VAL A 131 24.43 0.94 -15.77
N ASP A 132 24.08 2.13 -15.28
CA ASP A 132 23.37 3.19 -15.99
C ASP A 132 23.96 4.57 -15.62
N PRO A 133 25.20 4.86 -16.04
CA PRO A 133 25.94 6.06 -15.62
C PRO A 133 25.29 7.37 -16.09
N ASP A 134 24.51 7.32 -17.17
CA ASP A 134 23.78 8.48 -17.71
C ASP A 134 22.32 8.55 -17.21
N HIS A 135 21.93 7.68 -16.25
CA HIS A 135 20.61 7.65 -15.62
C HIS A 135 19.42 7.58 -16.61
N MET A 136 19.58 6.87 -17.72
CA MET A 136 18.56 6.79 -18.77
C MET A 136 17.39 5.84 -18.41
N LEU A 137 17.65 4.82 -17.61
CA LEU A 137 16.68 3.75 -17.33
C LEU A 137 15.75 4.13 -16.17
N ASN A 138 14.60 4.71 -16.52
CA ASN A 138 13.48 5.06 -15.63
C ASN A 138 13.90 5.89 -14.39
N PRO A 139 14.36 7.14 -14.59
CA PRO A 139 14.92 7.98 -13.54
C PRO A 139 13.90 8.36 -12.45
N GLY A 140 14.35 8.48 -11.20
CA GLY A 140 13.52 8.97 -10.09
C GLY A 140 12.43 8.00 -9.62
N VAL A 141 12.64 6.68 -9.76
CA VAL A 141 11.76 5.66 -9.16
C VAL A 141 12.26 5.32 -7.75
N LEU A 142 13.38 4.58 -7.70
CA LEU A 142 13.99 4.11 -6.46
C LEU A 142 15.25 4.89 -6.09
N ILE A 143 15.86 5.51 -7.10
CA ILE A 143 17.11 6.27 -7.00
C ILE A 143 16.92 7.53 -7.82
N ASP A 144 17.39 8.63 -7.25
CA ASP A 144 17.23 9.98 -7.76
C ASP A 144 18.41 10.32 -8.70
#